data_AF-A0A0S7EMF2-F1
#
_entry.id   AF-A0A0S7EMF2-F1
#
_cell.length_a   1.000
_cell.length_b   1.000
_cell.length_c   1.000
_cell.angle_alpha   90.00
_cell.angle_beta   90.00
_cell.angle_gamma   90.00
#
_symmetry.space_group_name_H-M   'P 1'
#
loop_
_entity.id
_entity.type
_entity.pdbx_description
1 polymer ?
#
loop_
_entity_poly.entity_id
_entity_poly.type
_entity_poly.pdbx_seq_one_letter_code
_entity_poly.pdbx_strand_id
1 'polypeptide(L)'
;MKTKFINGVSSSPSMSLGLLVTANALHVQPDTQEDSRELVRPEQPDPETRRKAYLWCREFLHGAWKGLAEEDFEITVIRGGLSNKLFLCSLPDSVGSVGDEPRSVLLRLYGAILQMSCNKGDSRQSNKENHFQGAEAMVLESVMFAILAERELGPKLYGIFPQGRLEQYVPSRKLDTCELSDPSISAEVAQKMARFHGMRMPFNKEPKWLFGTMEKYLSQVMR
;
A
#
# COMPACT_ATOMS: atom_id res chain seq x y z
N MET A 1 -46.93 19.90 -23.32
CA MET A 1 -46.43 18.98 -24.36
C MET A 1 -45.48 17.99 -23.68
N LYS A 2 -45.80 16.70 -23.73
CA LYS A 2 -45.01 15.59 -23.17
C LYS A 2 -44.11 15.01 -24.26
N THR A 3 -42.82 14.82 -23.98
CA THR A 3 -41.91 13.98 -24.80
C THR A 3 -40.88 13.37 -23.85
N LYS A 4 -41.15 12.17 -23.32
CA LYS A 4 -40.80 10.83 -23.85
C LYS A 4 -39.33 10.47 -23.64
N PHE A 5 -39.13 9.63 -22.60
CA PHE A 5 -37.98 8.77 -22.40
C PHE A 5 -37.75 7.85 -23.60
N ILE A 6 -36.49 7.66 -23.97
CA ILE A 6 -36.06 6.67 -24.96
C ILE A 6 -35.09 5.73 -24.25
N ASN A 7 -35.55 4.49 -24.05
CA ASN A 7 -34.74 3.36 -23.61
C ASN A 7 -33.83 2.93 -24.76
N GLY A 8 -32.52 3.05 -24.58
CA GLY A 8 -31.52 2.42 -25.43
C GLY A 8 -30.92 1.23 -24.70
N VAL A 9 -31.50 0.04 -24.91
CA VAL A 9 -30.94 -1.23 -24.48
C VAL A 9 -29.80 -1.56 -25.43
N SER A 10 -28.54 -1.44 -24.99
CA SER A 10 -27.39 -2.01 -25.69
C SER A 10 -26.99 -3.28 -24.97
N SER A 11 -27.32 -4.41 -25.58
CA SER A 11 -26.89 -5.75 -25.18
C SER A 11 -25.42 -5.95 -25.53
N SER A 12 -24.55 -5.87 -24.52
CA SER A 12 -23.19 -6.42 -24.59
C SER A 12 -23.13 -7.67 -23.71
N PRO A 13 -22.55 -8.78 -24.19
CA PRO A 13 -22.56 -10.04 -23.46
C PRO A 13 -21.73 -9.90 -22.19
N SER A 14 -22.35 -10.23 -21.06
CA SER A 14 -21.67 -10.50 -19.79
C SER A 14 -20.76 -11.70 -20.00
N MET A 15 -19.50 -11.43 -20.33
CA MET A 15 -18.42 -12.40 -20.15
C MET A 15 -18.03 -12.29 -18.68
N SER A 16 -18.72 -13.06 -17.84
CA SER A 16 -18.24 -13.43 -16.53
C SER A 16 -16.88 -14.09 -16.72
N LEU A 17 -15.82 -13.29 -16.59
CA LEU A 17 -14.46 -13.81 -16.49
C LEU A 17 -14.37 -14.46 -15.12
N GLY A 18 -14.80 -15.73 -15.06
CA GLY A 18 -14.45 -16.59 -13.96
C GLY A 18 -12.94 -16.52 -13.80
N LEU A 19 -12.49 -16.11 -12.63
CA LEU A 19 -11.11 -16.32 -12.21
C LEU A 19 -10.87 -17.82 -12.39
N LEU A 20 -10.16 -18.18 -13.47
CA LEU A 20 -9.48 -19.45 -13.57
C LEU A 20 -8.38 -19.39 -12.52
N VAL A 21 -8.77 -19.69 -11.27
CA VAL A 21 -7.88 -20.17 -10.24
C VAL A 21 -7.33 -21.48 -10.79
N THR A 22 -6.26 -21.38 -11.59
CA THR A 22 -5.46 -22.52 -11.97
C THR A 22 -5.02 -23.17 -10.67
N ALA A 23 -5.47 -24.41 -10.47
CA ALA A 23 -5.29 -25.23 -9.29
C ALA A 23 -3.83 -25.67 -9.09
N ASN A 24 -2.92 -24.71 -8.96
CA ASN A 24 -1.62 -24.91 -8.35
C ASN A 24 -1.69 -24.25 -6.99
N ALA A 25 -2.09 -25.04 -5.99
CA ALA A 25 -1.86 -24.69 -4.60
C ALA A 25 -0.36 -24.47 -4.43
N LEU A 26 0.07 -23.19 -4.46
CA LEU A 26 1.41 -22.81 -4.08
C LEU A 26 1.50 -23.07 -2.58
N HIS A 27 1.98 -24.26 -2.25
CA HIS A 27 2.37 -24.62 -0.91
C HIS A 27 3.40 -23.58 -0.46
N VAL A 28 3.08 -22.85 0.60
CA VAL A 28 4.02 -21.96 1.29
C VAL A 28 5.15 -22.85 1.81
N GLN A 29 6.21 -22.99 1.03
CA GLN A 29 7.44 -23.57 1.54
C GLN A 29 8.04 -22.55 2.52
N PRO A 30 8.35 -22.93 3.76
CA PRO A 30 9.12 -22.08 4.63
C PRO A 30 10.51 -21.88 4.01
N ASP A 31 11.01 -20.64 4.05
CA ASP A 31 12.34 -20.28 3.57
C ASP A 31 13.38 -21.30 4.05
N THR A 32 13.92 -22.07 3.11
CA THR A 32 14.98 -23.03 3.40
C THR A 32 16.31 -22.28 3.36
N GLN A 33 16.59 -21.58 4.46
CA GLN A 33 17.94 -21.21 4.82
C GLN A 33 18.19 -21.73 6.23
N GLU A 34 18.72 -22.96 6.30
CA GLU A 34 19.36 -23.46 7.52
C GLU A 34 20.62 -22.63 7.77
N ASP A 35 20.46 -21.49 8.43
CA ASP A 35 21.54 -20.84 9.12
C ASP A 35 21.07 -20.52 10.53
N SER A 36 21.60 -21.28 11.50
CA SER A 36 21.66 -20.93 12.92
C SER A 36 20.32 -20.54 13.58
N ARG A 37 19.64 -21.52 14.20
CA ARG A 37 18.47 -21.30 15.09
C ARG A 37 18.85 -20.49 16.34
N GLU A 38 19.09 -19.20 16.20
CA GLU A 38 18.72 -18.26 17.25
C GLU A 38 17.21 -18.08 17.17
N LEU A 39 16.51 -18.32 18.28
CA LEU A 39 15.11 -17.95 18.46
C LEU A 39 15.00 -16.43 18.39
N VAL A 40 15.01 -15.88 17.17
CA VAL A 40 14.74 -14.45 16.94
C VAL A 40 13.29 -14.26 17.34
N ARG A 41 13.09 -13.75 18.56
CA ARG A 41 11.77 -13.32 19.01
C ARG A 41 11.22 -12.37 17.94
N PRO A 42 9.97 -12.55 17.48
CA PRO A 42 9.38 -11.62 16.53
C PRO A 42 9.50 -10.23 17.15
N GLU A 43 10.19 -9.35 16.43
CA GLU A 43 10.38 -7.98 16.85
C GLU A 43 9.01 -7.36 17.07
N GLN A 44 8.68 -7.04 18.32
CA GLN A 44 7.39 -6.49 18.64
C GLN A 44 7.42 -4.97 18.44
N PRO A 45 6.35 -4.37 17.90
CA PRO A 45 6.24 -2.93 17.87
C PRO A 45 6.30 -2.36 19.29
N ASP A 46 6.79 -1.13 19.42
CA ASP A 46 6.72 -0.42 20.69
C ASP A 46 5.25 -0.26 21.14
N PRO A 47 4.98 -0.17 22.46
CA PRO A 47 3.61 -0.12 22.98
C PRO A 47 2.76 1.03 22.42
N GLU A 48 3.39 2.18 22.11
CA GLU A 48 2.68 3.33 21.54
C GLU A 48 2.24 3.04 20.10
N THR A 49 3.11 2.45 19.28
CA THR A 49 2.79 2.02 17.92
C THR A 49 1.68 0.96 17.94
N ARG A 50 1.76 -0.04 18.83
CA ARG A 50 0.70 -1.06 18.99
C ARG A 50 -0.65 -0.40 19.29
N ARG A 51 -0.69 0.51 20.27
CA ARG A 51 -1.93 1.18 20.68
C ARG A 51 -2.52 2.03 19.56
N LYS A 52 -1.68 2.78 18.82
CA LYS A 52 -2.15 3.56 17.66
C LYS A 52 -2.70 2.67 16.56
N ALA A 53 -2.00 1.57 16.24
CA ALA A 53 -2.45 0.59 15.26
C ALA A 53 -3.82 0.00 15.61
N TYR A 54 -4.01 -0.36 16.88
CA TYR A 54 -5.30 -0.82 17.41
C TYR A 54 -6.41 0.23 17.19
N LEU A 55 -6.16 1.48 17.59
CA LEU A 55 -7.13 2.57 17.44
C LEU A 55 -7.50 2.82 15.98
N TRP A 56 -6.53 2.85 15.07
CA TRP A 56 -6.79 3.03 13.64
C TRP A 56 -7.58 1.85 13.05
N CYS A 57 -7.21 0.60 13.36
CA CYS A 57 -7.96 -0.56 12.87
C CYS A 57 -9.41 -0.53 13.35
N ARG A 58 -9.63 -0.19 14.63
CA ARG A 58 -10.97 -0.07 15.24
C ARG A 58 -11.82 1.03 14.62
N GLU A 59 -11.21 2.18 14.31
CA GLU A 59 -11.88 3.35 13.76
C GLU A 59 -12.26 3.16 12.29
N PHE A 60 -11.36 2.62 11.47
CA PHE A 60 -11.52 2.58 10.00
C PHE A 60 -12.15 1.29 9.47
N LEU A 61 -11.94 0.12 10.10
CA LEU A 61 -12.36 -1.17 9.54
C LEU A 61 -13.76 -1.60 9.97
N HIS A 62 -14.27 -1.06 11.08
CA HIS A 62 -15.56 -1.41 11.66
C HIS A 62 -15.74 -2.94 11.86
N GLY A 63 -16.98 -3.46 11.82
CA GLY A 63 -17.25 -4.89 12.02
C GLY A 63 -16.69 -5.44 13.33
N ALA A 64 -16.09 -6.63 13.27
CA ALA A 64 -15.42 -7.25 14.41
C ALA A 64 -14.31 -6.38 15.03
N TRP A 65 -13.62 -5.55 14.23
CA TRP A 65 -12.57 -4.66 14.74
C TRP A 65 -13.10 -3.63 15.73
N LYS A 66 -14.36 -3.17 15.57
CA LYS A 66 -14.96 -2.17 16.45
C LYS A 66 -15.12 -2.67 17.89
N GLY A 67 -15.42 -3.96 18.05
CA GLY A 67 -15.64 -4.62 19.33
C GLY A 67 -14.42 -5.34 19.89
N LEU A 68 -13.29 -5.35 19.17
CA LEU A 68 -12.07 -6.04 19.59
C LEU A 68 -11.45 -5.37 20.82
N ALA A 69 -11.08 -6.15 21.83
CA ALA A 69 -10.33 -5.69 22.98
C ALA A 69 -8.85 -5.42 22.60
N GLU A 70 -8.17 -4.50 23.29
CA GLU A 70 -6.79 -4.11 22.92
C GLU A 70 -5.79 -5.24 23.21
N GLU A 71 -6.07 -6.05 24.23
CA GLU A 71 -5.34 -7.26 24.60
C GLU A 71 -5.38 -8.33 23.51
N ASP A 72 -6.51 -8.46 22.82
CA ASP A 72 -6.74 -9.43 21.75
C ASP A 72 -6.24 -8.93 20.38
N PHE A 73 -5.78 -7.68 20.28
CA PHE A 73 -5.26 -7.16 19.02
C PHE A 73 -3.92 -7.80 18.66
N GLU A 74 -3.84 -8.42 17.49
CA GLU A 74 -2.61 -9.02 16.98
C GLU A 74 -1.89 -8.06 16.04
N ILE A 75 -0.59 -7.88 16.25
CA ILE A 75 0.26 -7.04 15.41
C ILE A 75 1.66 -7.64 15.28
N THR A 76 2.15 -7.75 14.04
CA THR A 76 3.49 -8.25 13.74
C THR A 76 4.22 -7.29 12.81
N VAL A 77 5.53 -7.13 13.01
CA VAL A 77 6.38 -6.28 12.16
C VAL A 77 6.67 -7.02 10.86
N ILE A 78 6.44 -6.38 9.71
CA ILE A 78 6.85 -6.89 8.40
C ILE A 78 8.17 -6.25 8.01
N ARG A 79 9.19 -7.09 7.80
CA ARG A 79 10.50 -6.67 7.29
C ARG A 79 10.45 -6.47 5.77
N GLY A 80 11.22 -5.52 5.26
CA GLY A 80 11.39 -5.32 3.80
C GLY A 80 11.17 -3.89 3.28
N GLY A 81 10.95 -2.90 4.14
CA GLY A 81 10.87 -1.49 3.74
C GLY A 81 12.11 -0.70 4.19
N LEU A 82 12.82 -0.06 3.25
CA LEU A 82 13.92 0.86 3.57
C LEU A 82 13.44 2.21 4.14
N SER A 83 12.20 2.60 3.80
CA SER A 83 11.71 3.96 4.05
C SER A 83 10.43 4.05 4.89
N ASN A 84 9.70 2.94 5.07
CA ASN A 84 8.41 2.90 5.76
C ASN A 84 8.38 1.73 6.75
N LYS A 85 7.74 1.92 7.91
CA LYS A 85 7.47 0.82 8.85
C LYS A 85 6.19 0.11 8.43
N LEU A 86 6.23 -1.22 8.40
CA LEU A 86 5.10 -2.06 7.99
C LEU A 86 4.71 -3.01 9.11
N PHE A 87 3.41 -3.13 9.32
CA PHE A 87 2.85 -4.05 10.31
C PHE A 87 1.68 -4.82 9.69
N LEU A 88 1.58 -6.10 10.01
CA LEU A 88 0.39 -6.90 9.78
C LEU A 88 -0.46 -6.84 11.04
N CYS A 89 -1.68 -6.35 10.93
CA CYS A 89 -2.66 -6.34 12.01
C CYS A 89 -3.72 -7.41 11.71
N SER A 90 -4.08 -8.24 12.69
CA SER A 90 -5.05 -9.32 12.53
C SER A 90 -6.09 -9.38 13.66
N LEU A 91 -7.28 -9.88 13.33
CA LEU A 91 -8.22 -10.40 14.30
C LEU A 91 -7.78 -11.80 14.74
N PRO A 92 -7.91 -12.15 16.03
CA PRO A 92 -7.69 -13.52 16.50
C PRO A 92 -8.59 -14.53 15.78
N ASP A 93 -8.10 -15.75 15.59
CA ASP A 93 -8.86 -16.85 14.97
C ASP A 93 -10.17 -17.19 15.72
N SER A 94 -10.23 -16.90 17.03
CA SER A 94 -11.42 -17.08 17.86
C SER A 94 -12.54 -16.08 17.57
N VAL A 95 -12.23 -14.93 16.96
CA VAL A 95 -13.19 -13.87 16.65
C VAL A 95 -13.68 -14.03 15.23
N GLY A 96 -14.97 -14.34 15.03
CA GLY A 96 -15.59 -14.38 13.70
C GLY A 96 -15.78 -12.99 13.09
N SER A 97 -15.75 -12.90 11.76
CA SER A 97 -16.13 -11.66 11.06
C SER A 97 -17.65 -11.43 11.17
N VAL A 98 -18.05 -10.16 11.27
CA VAL A 98 -19.45 -9.72 11.38
C VAL A 98 -20.04 -9.38 10.00
N GLY A 99 -19.22 -8.88 9.08
CA GLY A 99 -19.58 -8.51 7.72
C GLY A 99 -18.48 -8.84 6.72
N ASP A 100 -18.23 -7.92 5.78
CA ASP A 100 -17.19 -8.04 4.75
C ASP A 100 -15.84 -7.45 5.17
N GLU A 101 -15.66 -7.14 6.47
CA GLU A 101 -14.41 -6.59 6.97
C GLU A 101 -13.25 -7.59 6.81
N PRO A 102 -12.04 -7.10 6.48
CA PRO A 102 -10.87 -7.95 6.36
C PRO A 102 -10.48 -8.52 7.73
N ARG A 103 -10.08 -9.80 7.77
CA ARG A 103 -9.51 -10.40 8.99
C ARG A 103 -8.09 -9.92 9.30
N SER A 104 -7.38 -9.46 8.27
CA SER A 104 -6.02 -8.96 8.39
C SER A 104 -5.79 -7.80 7.44
N VAL A 105 -5.05 -6.80 7.89
CA VAL A 105 -4.70 -5.61 7.11
C VAL A 105 -3.21 -5.30 7.24
N LEU A 106 -2.68 -4.62 6.21
CA LEU A 106 -1.34 -4.07 6.24
C LEU A 106 -1.41 -2.62 6.71
N LEU A 107 -0.84 -2.33 7.88
CA LEU A 107 -0.59 -0.98 8.33
C LEU A 107 0.76 -0.49 7.79
N ARG A 108 0.73 0.59 7.01
CA ARG A 108 1.92 1.30 6.56
C ARG A 108 2.03 2.63 7.26
N LEU A 109 3.11 2.83 8.01
CA LEU A 109 3.45 4.13 8.59
C LEU A 109 4.51 4.81 7.73
N TYR A 110 4.23 6.06 7.35
CA TYR A 110 5.14 6.89 6.59
C TYR A 110 6.38 7.20 7.41
N GLY A 111 7.56 6.86 6.88
CA GLY A 111 8.82 7.17 7.55
C GLY A 111 9.24 8.63 7.41
N ALA A 112 10.44 8.92 7.94
CA ALA A 112 10.99 10.27 8.01
C ALA A 112 11.10 10.96 6.64
N ILE A 113 11.16 10.26 5.51
CA ILE A 113 11.34 10.90 4.19
C ILE A 113 10.08 11.66 3.75
N LEU A 114 8.89 11.08 3.97
CA LEU A 114 7.63 11.81 3.76
C LEU A 114 7.45 12.90 4.83
N GLN A 115 7.89 12.64 6.07
CA GLN A 115 7.80 13.61 7.18
C GLN A 115 8.84 14.75 7.12
N MET A 116 9.99 14.57 6.46
CA MET A 116 11.04 15.58 6.27
C MET A 116 10.60 16.63 5.27
N SER A 117 9.66 16.29 4.38
CA SER A 117 8.95 17.28 3.59
C SER A 117 7.95 18.10 4.43
N CYS A 118 7.71 17.73 5.70
CA CYS A 118 6.83 18.44 6.62
C CYS A 118 7.61 19.18 7.73
N ASN A 119 8.74 18.63 8.21
CA ASN A 119 9.46 19.11 9.39
C ASN A 119 11.00 18.94 9.30
N LYS A 120 11.70 20.02 8.94
CA LYS A 120 12.87 20.66 9.59
C LYS A 120 13.78 21.36 8.57
N GLY A 121 13.94 22.66 8.77
CA GLY A 121 15.08 23.43 8.31
C GLY A 121 15.17 24.70 9.14
N ASP A 122 16.01 24.71 10.17
CA ASP A 122 16.41 25.91 10.90
C ASP A 122 17.09 26.89 9.92
N SER A 123 16.30 27.76 9.28
CA SER A 123 16.80 28.97 8.63
C SER A 123 15.64 29.95 8.43
N ARG A 124 15.82 31.16 8.96
CA ARG A 124 14.77 32.19 9.16
C ARG A 124 14.14 32.79 7.89
N GLN A 125 14.22 32.15 6.72
CA GLN A 125 13.63 32.71 5.49
C GLN A 125 12.99 31.69 4.52
N SER A 126 12.98 30.38 4.78
CA SER A 126 12.54 29.34 3.81
C SER A 126 11.42 28.40 4.30
N ASN A 127 10.73 28.76 5.39
CA ASN A 127 9.80 27.83 6.07
C ASN A 127 8.39 27.70 5.46
N LYS A 128 7.95 28.61 4.58
CA LYS A 128 6.59 28.52 3.98
C LYS A 128 6.50 27.58 2.78
N GLU A 129 7.54 27.50 1.96
CA GLU A 129 7.52 26.69 0.73
C GLU A 129 7.75 25.19 1.01
N ASN A 130 8.59 24.87 2.00
CA ASN A 130 8.95 23.49 2.30
C ASN A 130 7.81 22.70 2.97
N HIS A 131 7.03 23.32 3.87
CA HIS A 131 5.90 22.65 4.53
C HIS A 131 4.75 22.32 3.54
N PHE A 132 4.56 23.16 2.52
CA PHE A 132 3.55 22.96 1.49
C PHE A 132 3.88 21.76 0.57
N GLN A 133 5.17 21.53 0.30
CA GLN A 133 5.61 20.43 -0.57
C GLN A 133 5.34 19.04 0.06
N GLY A 134 5.41 18.90 1.38
CA GLY A 134 5.10 17.63 2.05
C GLY A 134 3.62 17.29 2.05
N ALA A 135 2.78 18.29 2.30
CA ALA A 135 1.33 18.14 2.21
C ALA A 135 0.89 17.81 0.77
N GLU A 136 1.46 18.47 -0.23
CA GLU A 136 1.18 18.19 -1.65
C GLU A 136 1.58 16.77 -2.04
N ALA A 137 2.77 16.31 -1.63
CA ALA A 137 3.23 14.95 -1.90
C ALA A 137 2.30 13.88 -1.27
N MET A 138 1.85 14.08 -0.02
CA MET A 138 0.90 13.18 0.63
C MET A 138 -0.45 13.14 -0.08
N VAL A 139 -0.95 14.29 -0.55
CA VAL A 139 -2.21 14.35 -1.32
C VAL A 139 -2.07 13.58 -2.63
N LEU A 140 -0.98 13.82 -3.38
CA LEU A 140 -0.74 13.15 -4.66
C LEU A 140 -0.54 11.63 -4.48
N GLU A 141 0.18 11.19 -3.46
CA GLU A 141 0.36 9.78 -3.14
C GLU A 141 -0.97 9.12 -2.75
N SER A 142 -1.78 9.80 -1.93
CA SER A 142 -3.10 9.31 -1.53
C SER A 142 -4.04 9.14 -2.73
N VAL A 143 -4.07 10.13 -3.63
CA VAL A 143 -4.85 10.07 -4.88
C VAL A 143 -4.33 8.95 -5.78
N MET A 144 -3.01 8.79 -5.90
CA MET A 144 -2.40 7.71 -6.70
C MET A 144 -2.82 6.33 -6.19
N PHE A 145 -2.68 6.11 -4.88
CA PHE A 145 -2.98 4.83 -4.25
C PHE A 145 -4.46 4.48 -4.38
N ALA A 146 -5.35 5.45 -4.11
CA ALA A 146 -6.79 5.26 -4.25
C ALA A 146 -7.16 4.86 -5.69
N ILE A 147 -6.63 5.55 -6.71
CA ILE A 147 -6.91 5.19 -8.12
C ILE A 147 -6.39 3.79 -8.48
N LEU A 148 -5.23 3.39 -7.94
CA LEU A 148 -4.69 2.05 -8.17
C LEU A 148 -5.56 0.96 -7.51
N ALA A 149 -6.03 1.21 -6.28
CA ALA A 149 -6.95 0.32 -5.57
C ALA A 149 -8.28 0.16 -6.33
N GLU A 150 -8.90 1.27 -6.74
CA GLU A 150 -10.19 1.28 -7.46
C GLU A 150 -10.12 0.60 -8.84
N ARG A 151 -8.92 0.52 -9.44
CA ARG A 151 -8.70 -0.15 -10.73
C ARG A 151 -8.15 -1.57 -10.60
N GLU A 152 -8.08 -2.10 -9.39
CA GLU A 152 -7.53 -3.44 -9.08
C GLU A 152 -6.10 -3.60 -9.61
N LEU A 153 -5.30 -2.53 -9.54
CA LEU A 153 -3.90 -2.47 -9.94
C LEU A 153 -2.95 -2.38 -8.73
N GLY A 154 -3.52 -2.36 -7.52
CA GLY A 154 -2.81 -2.41 -6.26
C GLY A 154 -3.70 -2.99 -5.16
N PRO A 155 -3.18 -3.09 -3.94
CA PRO A 155 -3.97 -3.52 -2.77
C PRO A 155 -5.17 -2.59 -2.56
N LYS A 156 -6.27 -3.13 -2.02
CA LYS A 156 -7.40 -2.29 -1.58
C LYS A 156 -6.94 -1.29 -0.52
N LEU A 157 -7.59 -0.12 -0.50
CA LEU A 157 -7.38 0.92 0.49
C LEU A 157 -8.51 0.88 1.51
N TYR A 158 -8.18 0.70 2.79
CA TYR A 158 -9.16 0.66 3.89
C TYR A 158 -9.20 1.94 4.73
N GLY A 159 -8.11 2.68 4.80
CA GLY A 159 -8.06 3.93 5.56
C GLY A 159 -6.81 4.75 5.27
N ILE A 160 -6.95 6.07 5.35
CA ILE A 160 -5.86 7.05 5.21
C ILE A 160 -5.89 7.98 6.41
N PHE A 161 -4.71 8.25 6.97
CA PHE A 161 -4.50 9.20 8.05
C PHE A 161 -3.12 9.86 7.92
N PRO A 162 -2.85 10.99 8.60
CA PRO A 162 -1.59 11.74 8.41
C PRO A 162 -0.32 10.91 8.63
N GLN A 163 -0.38 9.89 9.50
CA GLN A 163 0.76 9.04 9.84
C GLN A 163 0.96 7.87 8.86
N GLY A 164 -0.03 7.53 8.02
CA GLY A 164 -0.01 6.30 7.26
C GLY A 164 -1.32 5.91 6.61
N ARG A 165 -1.44 4.62 6.32
CA ARG A 165 -2.65 4.03 5.73
C ARG A 165 -2.82 2.56 6.10
N LEU A 166 -4.07 2.10 6.01
CA LEU A 166 -4.46 0.70 6.09
C LEU A 166 -4.73 0.18 4.68
N GLU A 167 -4.01 -0.86 4.29
CA GLU A 167 -4.06 -1.48 2.98
C GLU A 167 -4.49 -2.95 3.11
N GLN A 168 -4.96 -3.52 2.02
CA GLN A 168 -5.08 -4.98 1.92
C GLN A 168 -3.73 -5.65 2.10
N TYR A 169 -3.68 -6.61 3.02
CA TYR A 169 -2.57 -7.53 3.09
C TYR A 169 -2.68 -8.56 1.95
N VAL A 170 -1.61 -8.70 1.17
CA VAL A 170 -1.53 -9.66 0.05
C VAL A 170 -0.47 -10.72 0.43
N PRO A 171 -0.88 -11.95 0.77
CA PRO A 171 0.04 -13.05 1.05
C PRO A 171 0.93 -13.30 -0.17
N SER A 172 2.20 -12.92 -0.07
CA SER A 172 3.15 -12.96 -1.19
C SER A 172 4.59 -12.85 -0.69
N ARG A 173 5.54 -13.22 -1.55
CA ARG A 173 6.96 -12.92 -1.40
C ARG A 173 7.42 -11.95 -2.49
N LYS A 174 8.58 -11.33 -2.30
CA LYS A 174 9.23 -10.57 -3.37
C LYS A 174 9.94 -11.53 -4.31
N LEU A 175 10.14 -11.06 -5.54
CA LEU A 175 11.01 -11.76 -6.48
C LEU A 175 12.46 -11.48 -6.10
N ASP A 176 13.29 -12.51 -6.18
CA ASP A 176 14.73 -12.38 -6.14
C ASP A 176 15.26 -11.85 -7.48
N THR A 177 16.40 -11.19 -7.45
CA THR A 177 16.98 -10.57 -8.66
C THR A 177 17.20 -11.59 -9.79
N CYS A 178 17.57 -12.83 -9.46
CA CYS A 178 17.78 -13.89 -10.46
C CYS A 178 16.48 -14.30 -11.16
N GLU A 179 15.34 -14.27 -10.46
CA GLU A 179 14.02 -14.65 -11.00
C GLU A 179 13.54 -13.68 -12.08
N LEU A 180 13.99 -12.41 -12.05
CA LEU A 180 13.64 -11.42 -13.06
C LEU A 180 14.13 -11.78 -14.47
N SER A 181 15.13 -12.67 -14.57
CA SER A 181 15.66 -13.17 -15.84
C SER A 181 14.90 -14.38 -16.39
N ASP A 182 14.01 -14.99 -15.60
CA ASP A 182 13.16 -16.08 -16.08
C ASP A 182 12.20 -15.58 -17.18
N PRO A 183 12.13 -16.21 -18.36
CA PRO A 183 11.32 -15.72 -19.47
C PRO A 183 9.82 -15.58 -19.14
N SER A 184 9.28 -16.47 -18.30
CA SER A 184 7.85 -16.44 -17.95
C SER A 184 7.54 -15.30 -17.00
N ILE A 185 8.39 -15.08 -15.98
CA ILE A 185 8.29 -13.97 -15.04
C ILE A 185 8.50 -12.63 -15.77
N SER A 186 9.53 -12.55 -16.61
CA SER A 186 9.85 -11.34 -17.38
C SER A 186 8.71 -10.95 -18.31
N ALA A 187 8.07 -11.92 -18.98
CA ALA A 187 6.90 -11.68 -19.80
C ALA A 187 5.70 -11.16 -18.98
N GLU A 188 5.48 -11.68 -17.78
CA GLU A 188 4.42 -11.17 -16.90
C GLU A 188 4.71 -9.75 -16.41
N VAL A 189 5.95 -9.46 -16.00
CA VAL A 189 6.37 -8.10 -15.61
C VAL A 189 6.13 -7.11 -16.75
N ALA A 190 6.49 -7.48 -17.99
CA ALA A 190 6.27 -6.65 -19.16
C ALA A 190 4.77 -6.36 -19.40
N GLN A 191 3.89 -7.36 -19.25
CA GLN A 191 2.44 -7.17 -19.37
C GLN A 191 1.89 -6.23 -18.29
N LYS A 192 2.32 -6.39 -17.04
CA LYS A 192 1.89 -5.53 -15.92
C LYS A 192 2.39 -4.09 -16.12
N MET A 193 3.63 -3.92 -16.57
CA MET A 193 4.22 -2.62 -16.90
C MET A 193 3.49 -1.93 -18.05
N ALA A 194 3.16 -2.66 -19.13
CA ALA A 194 2.39 -2.12 -20.25
C ALA A 194 1.00 -1.62 -19.79
N ARG A 195 0.31 -2.39 -18.94
CA ARG A 195 -0.97 -1.96 -18.34
C ARG A 195 -0.80 -0.71 -17.47
N PHE A 196 0.27 -0.63 -16.69
CA PHE A 196 0.58 0.52 -15.84
C PHE A 196 0.87 1.79 -16.68
N HIS A 197 1.66 1.67 -17.76
CA HIS A 197 1.93 2.77 -18.69
C HIS A 197 0.68 3.27 -19.43
N GLY A 198 -0.33 2.41 -19.62
CA GLY A 198 -1.63 2.79 -20.21
C GLY A 198 -2.55 3.59 -19.28
N MET A 199 -2.18 3.81 -18.01
CA MET A 199 -3.03 4.48 -17.05
C MET A 199 -3.17 5.99 -17.30
N ARG A 200 -4.41 6.46 -17.41
CA ARG A 200 -4.72 7.89 -17.29
C ARG A 200 -4.80 8.28 -15.81
N MET A 201 -3.81 9.05 -15.35
CA MET A 201 -3.69 9.57 -13.99
C MET A 201 -3.85 11.11 -13.95
N PRO A 202 -4.36 11.72 -12.86
CA PRO A 202 -4.59 13.15 -12.77
C PRO A 202 -3.34 13.96 -12.33
N PHE A 203 -2.17 13.63 -12.89
CA PHE A 203 -0.90 14.30 -12.58
C PHE A 203 -0.37 15.13 -13.74
N ASN A 204 0.69 15.91 -13.51
CA ASN A 204 1.40 16.62 -14.58
C ASN A 204 1.89 15.62 -15.65
N LYS A 205 1.75 15.98 -16.93
CA LYS A 205 2.11 15.14 -18.09
C LYS A 205 3.40 15.57 -18.77
N GLU A 206 3.95 16.72 -18.41
CA GLU A 206 5.25 17.15 -18.90
C GLU A 206 6.34 16.22 -18.34
N PRO A 207 7.25 15.68 -19.18
CA PRO A 207 8.26 14.69 -18.80
C PRO A 207 9.46 15.33 -18.07
N LYS A 208 9.19 16.22 -17.11
CA LYS A 208 10.20 16.98 -16.36
C LYS A 208 10.84 16.22 -15.20
N TRP A 209 10.25 15.09 -14.80
CA TRP A 209 10.64 14.39 -13.56
C TRP A 209 12.10 13.91 -13.60
N LEU A 210 12.55 13.32 -14.70
CA LEU A 210 13.89 12.72 -14.79
C LEU A 210 14.99 13.78 -14.63
N PHE A 211 15.03 14.77 -15.53
CA PHE A 211 16.06 15.81 -15.51
C PHE A 211 15.92 16.74 -14.30
N GLY A 212 14.70 17.15 -13.94
CA GLY A 212 14.48 17.98 -12.76
C GLY A 212 14.93 17.29 -11.45
N THR A 213 14.78 15.97 -11.35
CA THR A 213 15.26 15.21 -10.19
C THR A 213 16.79 15.08 -10.20
N MET A 214 17.40 14.78 -11.35
CA MET A 214 18.87 14.71 -11.48
C MET A 214 19.53 16.04 -11.12
N GLU A 215 19.03 17.15 -11.65
CA GLU A 215 19.53 18.50 -11.34
C GLU A 215 19.40 18.84 -9.85
N LYS A 216 18.23 18.51 -9.25
CA LYS A 216 18.00 18.69 -7.82
C LYS A 216 19.02 17.92 -6.98
N TYR A 217 19.25 16.64 -7.28
CA TYR A 217 20.21 15.82 -6.54
C TYR A 217 21.65 16.27 -6.76
N LEU A 218 22.04 16.60 -7.99
CA LEU A 218 23.36 17.15 -8.28
C LEU A 218 23.62 18.43 -7.46
N SER A 219 22.64 19.33 -7.39
CA SER A 219 22.72 20.56 -6.59
C SER A 219 22.89 20.31 -5.09
N GLN A 220 22.39 19.19 -4.56
CA GLN A 220 22.55 18.81 -3.16
C GLN A 220 23.95 18.21 -2.89
N VAL A 221 24.50 17.47 -3.86
CA VAL A 221 25.83 16.84 -3.75
C VAL A 221 26.96 17.87 -3.94
N MET A 222 26.74 18.90 -4.75
CA MET A 222 27.75 19.93 -5.03
C MET A 222 27.85 21.03 -3.95
N ARG A 223 27.06 20.94 -2.87
CA ARG A 223 27.18 21.82 -1.68
C ARG A 223 28.18 21.25 -0.70
#